data_AF-A0A379VZW7-F1
#
_entry.id   AF-A0A379VZW7-F1
#
_cell.length_a   1.000
_cell.length_b   1.000
_cell.length_c   1.000
_cell.angle_alpha   90.00
_cell.angle_beta   90.00
_cell.angle_gamma   90.00
#
_symmetry.space_group_name_H-M   'P 1'
#
loop_
_entity.id
_entity.type
_entity.pdbx_description
1 polymer ?
#
loop_
_entity_poly.entity_id
_entity_poly.type
_entity_poly.pdbx_seq_one_letter_code
_entity_poly.pdbx_strand_id
1 'polypeptide(L)'
;MGHIELASPTAHIWFLKSLPSRIGLLLDMPLRDIERVLYFESYVVIEGGMTNLERQQILTEEQYLDALEEFGDEFDAKMGAEAIQALLKSNGSGARV
;
A
#
# COMPACT_ATOMS: atom_id res chain seq x y z
N MET A 1 6.08 -16.05 -27.74
CA MET A 1 6.47 -16.08 -26.31
C MET A 1 5.24 -16.48 -25.51
N GLY A 2 5.38 -17.31 -24.47
CA GLY A 2 4.29 -17.67 -23.55
C GLY A 2 4.31 -16.78 -22.30
N HIS A 3 3.18 -16.71 -21.59
CA HIS A 3 3.09 -15.99 -20.31
C HIS A 3 2.33 -16.85 -19.28
N ILE A 4 2.55 -16.53 -18.00
CA ILE A 4 1.82 -17.09 -16.87
C ILE A 4 1.01 -15.95 -16.26
N GLU A 5 -0.28 -16.15 -16.12
CA GLU A 5 -1.15 -15.26 -15.37
C GLU A 5 -1.03 -15.60 -13.88
N LEU A 6 -0.60 -14.62 -13.09
CA LEU A 6 -0.48 -14.78 -11.64
C LEU A 6 -1.83 -14.53 -10.99
N ALA A 7 -2.19 -15.34 -9.99
CA ALA A 7 -3.44 -15.21 -9.26
C ALA A 7 -3.49 -13.95 -8.36
N SER A 8 -2.33 -13.39 -8.01
CA SER A 8 -2.20 -12.16 -7.22
C SER A 8 -1.03 -11.35 -7.77
N PRO A 9 -1.08 -10.01 -7.73
CA PRO A 9 0.06 -9.19 -8.13
C PRO A 9 1.31 -9.54 -7.29
N THR A 10 2.48 -9.36 -7.87
CA THR A 10 3.76 -9.59 -7.18
C THR A 10 4.69 -8.41 -7.44
N ALA A 11 5.30 -7.89 -6.38
CA ALA A 11 6.27 -6.81 -6.51
C ALA A 11 7.54 -7.31 -7.20
N HIS A 12 7.97 -6.61 -8.24
CA HIS A 12 9.20 -6.97 -8.93
C HIS A 12 10.42 -6.59 -8.06
N ILE A 13 11.25 -7.58 -7.73
CA ILE A 13 12.31 -7.44 -6.72
C ILE A 13 13.31 -6.32 -7.01
N TRP A 14 13.65 -6.06 -8.28
CA TRP A 14 14.57 -4.97 -8.66
C TRP A 14 14.04 -3.57 -8.41
N PHE A 15 12.72 -3.36 -8.40
CA PHE A 15 12.16 -2.04 -8.07
C PHE A 15 11.98 -1.84 -6.57
N LEU A 16 11.91 -2.95 -5.82
CA LEU A 16 11.80 -2.97 -4.37
C LEU A 16 13.18 -2.83 -3.69
N LYS A 17 14.09 -3.77 -3.91
CA LYS A 17 15.33 -3.94 -3.13
C LYS A 17 16.56 -3.21 -3.68
N SER A 18 16.52 -2.68 -4.91
CA SER A 18 17.58 -1.78 -5.37
C SER A 18 17.62 -0.53 -4.51
N LEU A 19 18.81 -0.01 -4.22
CA LEU A 19 18.98 1.20 -3.41
C LEU A 19 19.38 2.38 -4.32
N PRO A 20 18.65 3.52 -4.28
CA PRO A 20 17.39 3.72 -3.54
C PRO A 20 16.22 2.93 -4.15
N SER A 21 15.26 2.53 -3.32
CA SER A 21 14.06 1.79 -3.76
C SER A 21 13.24 2.64 -4.70
N ARG A 22 12.97 2.16 -5.92
CA ARG A 22 12.16 2.94 -6.89
C ARG A 22 10.71 3.02 -6.45
N ILE A 23 10.18 1.95 -5.87
CA ILE A 23 8.82 1.94 -5.30
C ILE A 23 8.77 2.90 -4.11
N GLY A 24 9.77 2.84 -3.20
CA GLY A 24 9.88 3.76 -2.07
C GLY A 24 9.90 5.22 -2.49
N LEU A 25 10.75 5.57 -3.46
CA LEU A 25 10.84 6.92 -3.99
C LEU A 25 9.54 7.41 -4.66
N LEU A 26 8.84 6.55 -5.39
CA LEU A 26 7.59 6.93 -6.07
C LEU A 26 6.43 7.15 -5.10
N LEU A 27 6.43 6.44 -3.97
CA LEU A 27 5.42 6.56 -2.93
C LEU A 27 5.82 7.53 -1.82
N ASP A 28 7.05 8.03 -1.81
CA ASP A 28 7.63 8.77 -0.67
C ASP A 28 7.50 8.00 0.66
N MET A 29 7.68 6.67 0.60
CA MET A 29 7.58 5.78 1.75
C MET A 29 8.93 5.11 2.05
N PRO A 30 9.29 4.92 3.34
CA PRO A 30 10.45 4.12 3.71
C PRO A 30 10.34 2.69 3.17
N LEU A 31 11.46 2.14 2.66
CA LEU A 31 11.50 0.75 2.17
C LEU A 31 11.02 -0.25 3.22
N ARG A 32 11.35 -0.01 4.50
CA ARG A 32 10.92 -0.87 5.61
C ARG A 32 9.40 -0.95 5.71
N ASP A 33 8.69 0.16 5.57
CA ASP A 33 7.23 0.16 5.69
C ASP A 33 6.56 -0.53 4.49
N ILE A 34 7.10 -0.33 3.28
CA ILE A 34 6.67 -1.09 2.10
C ILE A 34 6.88 -2.60 2.30
N GLU A 35 8.00 -3.01 2.89
CA GLU A 35 8.26 -4.43 3.17
C GLU A 35 7.29 -5.00 4.21
N ARG A 36 6.95 -4.25 5.26
CA ARG A 36 5.94 -4.66 6.25
C ARG A 36 4.59 -4.90 5.60
N VAL A 37 4.17 -4.02 4.69
CA VAL A 37 2.93 -4.20 3.92
C VAL A 37 3.04 -5.42 2.98
N LEU A 38 4.11 -5.53 2.20
CA LEU A 38 4.29 -6.62 1.22
C LEU A 38 4.35 -8.00 1.85
N TYR A 39 4.94 -8.11 3.05
CA TYR A 39 5.05 -9.37 3.79
C TYR A 39 3.88 -9.60 4.76
N PHE A 40 2.77 -8.88 4.58
CA PHE A 40 1.53 -9.05 5.34
C PHE A 40 1.69 -8.82 6.86
N GLU A 41 2.68 -8.03 7.27
CA GLU A 41 2.90 -7.65 8.68
C GLU A 41 1.99 -6.48 9.11
N SER A 42 1.61 -5.61 8.16
CA SER A 42 0.81 -4.42 8.46
C SER A 42 -0.08 -4.03 7.29
N TYR A 43 -1.16 -3.34 7.61
CA TYR A 43 -2.03 -2.71 6.62
C TYR A 43 -1.49 -1.32 6.28
N VAL A 44 -1.83 -0.84 5.08
CA VAL A 44 -1.64 0.55 4.68
C VAL A 44 -2.96 1.13 4.19
N VAL A 45 -3.26 2.33 4.64
CA VAL A 45 -4.45 3.08 4.21
C VAL A 45 -4.26 3.53 2.77
N ILE A 46 -5.15 3.06 1.89
CA ILE A 46 -5.21 3.43 0.48
C ILE A 46 -5.98 4.74 0.31
N GLU A 47 -7.13 4.85 0.98
CA GLU A 47 -7.99 6.03 1.03
C GLU A 47 -8.58 6.19 2.44
N GLY A 48 -8.37 7.35 3.08
CA GLY A 48 -8.87 7.63 4.44
C GLY A 48 -10.32 8.10 4.51
N GLY A 49 -10.94 8.44 3.37
CA GLY A 49 -12.34 8.88 3.32
C GLY A 49 -12.64 10.07 4.24
N MET A 50 -13.69 9.93 5.05
CA MET A 50 -14.15 10.95 6.02
C MET A 50 -13.60 10.73 7.44
N THR A 51 -12.65 9.80 7.60
CA THR A 51 -12.04 9.45 8.88
C THR A 51 -10.84 10.37 9.20
N ASN A 52 -10.20 10.12 10.34
CA ASN A 52 -8.93 10.75 10.71
C ASN A 52 -7.69 10.02 10.15
N LEU A 53 -7.87 9.00 9.32
CA LEU A 53 -6.79 8.20 8.77
C LEU A 53 -6.15 8.88 7.56
N GLU A 54 -4.83 8.90 7.53
CA GLU A 54 -4.07 9.49 6.43
C GLU A 54 -3.75 8.43 5.36
N ARG A 55 -3.78 8.83 4.08
CA ARG A 55 -3.29 7.96 3.00
C ARG A 55 -1.82 7.61 3.25
N GLN A 56 -1.44 6.36 3.01
CA GLN A 56 -0.13 5.76 3.32
C GLN A 56 0.16 5.55 4.82
N GLN A 57 -0.79 5.84 5.71
CA GLN A 57 -0.66 5.48 7.13
C GLN A 57 -0.58 3.96 7.27
N ILE A 58 0.41 3.50 8.03
CA ILE A 58 0.60 2.09 8.37
C ILE A 58 -0.20 1.79 9.64
N LEU A 59 -1.01 0.74 9.58
CA LEU A 59 -1.79 0.21 10.70
C LEU A 59 -1.29 -1.19 11.07
N THR A 60 -1.11 -1.46 12.35
CA THR A 60 -1.00 -2.83 12.85
C THR A 60 -2.34 -3.55 12.68
N GLU A 61 -2.36 -4.87 12.84
CA GLU A 61 -3.59 -5.65 12.81
C GLU A 61 -4.61 -5.16 13.84
N GLU A 62 -4.18 -4.91 15.08
CA GLU A 62 -5.02 -4.34 16.15
C GLU A 62 -5.58 -2.97 15.76
N GLN A 63 -4.73 -2.05 15.30
CA GLN A 63 -5.18 -0.72 14.86
C GLN A 63 -6.16 -0.76 13.68
N TYR A 64 -5.98 -1.71 12.77
CA TYR A 64 -6.90 -1.90 11.64
C TYR A 64 -8.26 -2.41 12.11
N LEU A 65 -8.30 -3.36 13.06
CA LEU A 65 -9.54 -3.86 13.65
C LEU A 65 -10.27 -2.76 14.43
N ASP A 66 -9.56 -2.01 15.26
CA ASP A 66 -10.13 -0.87 15.99
C ASP A 66 -10.71 0.18 15.04
N ALA A 67 -9.98 0.51 13.96
CA ALA A 67 -10.45 1.45 12.94
C ALA A 67 -11.69 0.94 12.20
N LEU A 68 -11.77 -0.38 11.91
CA LEU A 68 -12.96 -0.98 11.33
C LEU A 68 -14.17 -0.92 12.27
N GLU A 69 -13.96 -1.10 13.58
CA GLU A 69 -15.04 -0.98 14.57
C GLU A 69 -15.54 0.46 14.71
N GLU A 70 -14.63 1.44 14.62
CA GLU A 70 -14.95 2.87 14.75
C GLU A 70 -15.59 3.45 13.48
N PHE A 71 -15.01 3.16 12.31
CA PHE A 71 -15.33 3.83 11.05
C PHE A 71 -16.06 2.94 10.03
N GLY A 72 -16.14 1.63 10.26
CA GLY A 72 -16.76 0.69 9.31
C GLY A 72 -16.14 0.78 7.91
N ASP A 73 -17.00 0.99 6.90
CA ASP A 73 -16.63 1.04 5.49
C ASP A 73 -16.18 2.45 5.01
N GLU A 74 -15.95 3.41 5.93
CA GLU A 74 -15.60 4.80 5.56
C GLU A 74 -14.14 4.98 5.09
N PHE A 75 -13.29 3.97 5.23
CA PHE A 75 -11.90 3.97 4.75
C PHE A 75 -11.56 2.65 4.05
N ASP A 76 -10.50 2.68 3.22
CA ASP A 76 -9.94 1.46 2.60
C ASP A 76 -8.48 1.31 3.02
N ALA A 77 -8.16 0.20 3.71
CA ALA A 77 -6.80 -0.20 4.02
C ALA A 77 -6.56 -1.64 3.56
N LYS A 78 -5.38 -1.91 3.01
CA LYS A 78 -5.01 -3.21 2.45
C LYS A 78 -3.60 -3.62 2.86
N MET A 79 -3.27 -4.88 2.68
CA MET A 79 -1.91 -5.41 2.82
C MET A 79 -1.46 -6.16 1.56
N GLY A 80 -0.21 -6.59 1.53
CA GLY A 80 0.37 -7.34 0.41
C GLY A 80 0.64 -6.48 -0.82
N ALA A 81 0.94 -7.16 -1.93
CA ALA A 81 1.26 -6.51 -3.20
C ALA A 81 0.08 -5.75 -3.82
N GLU A 82 -1.16 -6.15 -3.52
CA GLU A 82 -2.36 -5.45 -3.95
C GLU A 82 -2.44 -4.05 -3.38
N ALA A 83 -2.08 -3.87 -2.10
CA ALA A 83 -2.05 -2.57 -1.44
C ALA A 83 -1.04 -1.62 -2.09
N ILE A 84 0.19 -2.09 -2.31
CA ILE A 84 1.25 -1.30 -2.98
C ILE A 84 0.84 -0.97 -4.42
N GLN A 85 0.24 -1.93 -5.14
CA GLN A 85 -0.26 -1.69 -6.48
C GLN A 85 -1.37 -0.63 -6.50
N ALA A 86 -2.29 -0.67 -5.53
CA ALA A 86 -3.37 0.31 -5.39
C ALA A 86 -2.82 1.72 -5.16
N LEU A 87 -1.88 1.89 -4.24
CA LEU A 87 -1.21 3.17 -3.97
C LEU A 87 -0.50 3.75 -5.21
N LEU A 88 0.17 2.90 -5.98
CA LEU A 88 0.86 3.32 -7.21
C LEU A 88 -0.13 3.72 -8.31
N LYS A 89 -1.27 3.02 -8.44
CA LYS A 89 -2.33 3.36 -9.40
C LYS A 89 -3.03 4.67 -9.05
N SER A 90 -3.28 4.93 -7.77
CA SER A 90 -3.94 6.15 -7.30
C SER A 90 -3.02 7.37 -7.19
N ASN A 91 -1.70 7.22 -7.44
CA ASN A 91 -0.75 8.34 -7.51
C ASN A 91 -0.86 9.19 -8.80
N GLY A 92 -1.74 8.81 -9.74
CA GLY A 92 -1.92 9.49 -11.03
C GLY A 92 -2.85 10.71 -11.04
N SER A 93 -3.56 11.03 -9.94
CA SER A 93 -4.53 12.13 -9.89
C SER A 93 -4.00 13.42 -9.24
N GLY A 94 -2.82 13.39 -8.60
CA GLY A 94 -2.19 14.52 -7.93
C GLY A 94 -1.13 15.29 -8.74
N ALA A 95 -0.69 14.76 -9.88
CA ALA A 95 0.24 15.45 -10.79
C ALA A 95 -0.53 16.23 -11.88
N ARG A 96 -1.37 17.17 -11.47
CA ARG A 96 -1.79 18.28 -12.34
C ARG A 96 -0.94 19.49 -11.99
N VAL A 97 0.20 19.59 -12.66
CA VAL A 97 0.85 20.88 -12.95
C VAL A 97 0.23 21.40 -14.25
#